data_AF-A0A167NWP2-F1
#
_entry.id   AF-A0A167NWP2-F1
#
_cell.length_a   1.000
_cell.length_b   1.000
_cell.length_c   1.000
_cell.angle_alpha   90.00
_cell.angle_beta   90.00
_cell.angle_gamma   90.00
#
_symmetry.space_group_name_H-M   'P 1'
#
loop_
_entity.id
_entity.type
_entity.pdbx_description
1 polymer ?
#
loop_
_entity_poly.entity_id
_entity_poly.type
_entity_poly.pdbx_seq_one_letter_code
_entity_poly.pdbx_strand_id
1 'polypeptide(L)'
;MYFSAIGFINDIKKGPFWEHSPMLFDISGVKDGWGKINKGMIKMYNAEVLSKFPVVQHFSFGSLFSWEKDPNAQVAAGSTASATTTTPAGGVTAPWAQTPRIPPGTGGTMAPTTRMPPPTQRPGPPTSDGQPGGMPPTKAPWAK
;
A
#
# COMPACT_ATOMS: atom_id res chain seq x y z
N MET A 1 16.50 14.00 26.07
CA MET A 1 15.08 13.92 25.65
C MET A 1 14.76 12.61 24.92
N TYR A 2 15.46 12.22 23.84
CA TYR A 2 15.11 10.99 23.10
C TYR A 2 15.22 9.72 23.96
N PHE A 3 16.40 9.45 24.54
CA PHE A 3 16.61 8.25 25.36
C PHE A 3 15.70 8.18 26.60
N SER A 4 15.37 9.33 27.22
CA SER A 4 14.42 9.37 28.33
C SER A 4 13.01 8.98 27.91
N ALA A 5 12.57 9.35 26.71
CA ALA A 5 11.27 8.93 26.17
C ALA A 5 11.24 7.43 25.83
N ILE A 6 12.34 6.88 25.31
CA ILE A 6 12.48 5.43 25.09
C ILE A 6 12.44 4.67 26.42
N GLY A 7 13.13 5.18 27.46
CA GLY A 7 13.05 4.63 28.82
C GLY A 7 11.62 4.58 29.34
N PHE A 8 10.90 5.70 29.25
CA PHE A 8 9.49 5.76 29.64
C PHE A 8 8.61 4.73 28.92
N ILE A 9 8.83 4.50 27.62
CA ILE A 9 8.09 3.48 26.87
C ILE A 9 8.34 2.08 27.42
N ASN A 10 9.60 1.73 27.71
CA ASN A 10 9.96 0.43 28.27
C ASN A 10 9.40 0.20 29.69
N ASP A 11 9.22 1.28 30.43
CA ASP A 11 8.63 1.23 31.77
C ASP A 11 7.12 0.92 31.70
N ILE A 12 6.39 1.56 30.77
CA ILE A 12 4.93 1.46 30.68
C ILE A 12 4.42 0.34 29.75
N LYS A 13 5.20 -0.07 28.74
CA LYS A 13 4.82 -1.14 27.79
C LYS A 13 5.67 -2.38 28.05
N LYS A 14 5.03 -3.53 28.13
CA LYS A 14 5.69 -4.82 28.38
C LYS A 14 5.73 -5.66 27.10
N GLY A 15 6.69 -6.56 27.04
CA GLY A 15 6.97 -7.38 25.88
C GLY A 15 8.06 -6.79 24.98
N PRO A 16 8.37 -7.44 23.86
CA PRO A 16 9.41 -6.99 22.95
C PRO A 16 9.11 -5.65 22.29
N PHE A 17 10.13 -4.80 22.16
CA PHE A 17 9.97 -3.42 21.70
C PHE A 17 9.37 -3.31 20.28
N TRP A 18 9.69 -4.25 19.40
CA TRP A 18 9.17 -4.29 18.03
C TRP A 18 7.66 -4.59 17.95
N GLU A 19 7.07 -5.23 18.97
CA GLU A 19 5.63 -5.55 18.95
C GLU A 19 4.79 -4.31 19.28
N HIS A 20 5.22 -3.54 20.28
CA HIS A 20 4.45 -2.39 20.76
C HIS A 20 4.91 -1.05 20.18
N SER A 21 6.07 -1.01 19.53
CA SER A 21 6.65 0.21 18.94
C SER A 21 7.44 -0.09 17.66
N PRO A 22 6.82 -0.74 16.65
CA PRO A 22 7.50 -1.15 15.42
C PRO A 22 8.14 0.01 14.65
N MET A 23 7.47 1.16 14.54
CA MET A 23 8.02 2.33 13.84
C MET A 23 9.30 2.89 14.51
N LEU A 24 9.32 2.94 15.85
CA LEU A 24 10.52 3.36 16.59
C LEU A 24 11.63 2.31 16.49
N PHE A 25 11.26 1.03 16.43
CA PHE A 25 12.21 -0.06 16.20
C PHE A 25 12.86 0.07 14.82
N ASP A 26 12.09 0.33 13.76
CA ASP A 26 12.61 0.54 12.41
C ASP A 26 13.56 1.75 12.34
N ILE A 27 13.19 2.87 13.00
CA ILE A 27 14.04 4.08 13.07
C ILE A 27 15.35 3.78 13.80
N SER A 28 15.35 2.92 14.81
CA SER A 28 16.56 2.55 15.55
C SER A 28 17.63 1.86 14.67
N GLY A 29 17.23 1.27 13.55
CA GLY A 29 18.12 0.63 12.58
C GLY A 29 18.82 1.58 11.60
N VAL A 30 18.51 2.89 11.62
CA VAL A 30 19.10 3.87 10.69
C VAL A 30 20.58 4.10 11.02
N LYS A 31 21.46 3.74 10.08
CA LYS A 31 22.93 3.80 10.26
C LYS A 31 23.56 5.14 9.89
N ASP A 32 22.84 5.99 9.16
CA ASP A 32 23.34 7.28 8.62
C ASP A 32 23.39 8.40 9.68
N GLY A 33 23.26 8.03 10.96
CA GLY A 33 23.36 8.94 12.10
C GLY A 33 22.11 9.80 12.37
N TRP A 34 22.21 10.60 13.43
CA TRP A 34 21.10 11.42 13.94
C TRP A 34 20.61 12.49 12.97
N GLY A 35 21.47 12.96 12.06
CA GLY A 35 21.09 13.95 11.04
C GLY A 35 19.98 13.43 10.10
N LYS A 36 20.08 12.17 9.66
CA LYS A 36 19.05 11.55 8.82
C LYS A 36 17.77 11.28 9.61
N ILE A 37 17.91 10.80 10.84
CA ILE A 37 16.76 10.55 11.73
C ILE A 37 15.97 11.84 11.94
N ASN A 38 16.64 12.95 12.32
CA ASN A 38 15.97 14.22 12.55
C ASN A 38 15.26 14.74 11.28
N LYS A 39 15.92 14.67 10.13
CA LYS A 39 15.31 15.05 8.84
C LYS A 39 14.08 14.20 8.50
N GLY A 40 14.13 12.90 8.77
CA GLY A 40 13.00 11.98 8.58
C GLY A 40 11.84 12.30 9.53
N MET A 41 12.13 12.50 10.82
CA MET A 41 11.13 12.82 11.83
C MET A 41 10.41 14.14 11.55
N ILE A 42 11.12 15.18 11.09
CA ILE A 42 10.49 16.45 10.70
C ILE A 42 9.54 16.25 9.51
N LYS A 43 9.92 15.43 8.52
CA LYS A 43 9.03 15.12 7.38
C LYS A 43 7.77 14.37 7.83
N MET A 44 7.95 13.36 8.67
CA MET A 44 6.84 12.59 9.23
C MET A 44 5.91 13.48 10.07
N TYR A 45 6.47 14.39 10.88
CA TYR A 45 5.67 15.34 11.67
C TYR A 45 4.81 16.25 10.78
N ASN A 46 5.38 16.78 9.70
CA ASN A 46 4.61 17.58 8.74
C ASN A 46 3.47 16.77 8.10
N ALA A 47 3.73 15.52 7.69
CA ALA A 47 2.76 14.68 6.99
C ALA A 47 1.68 14.09 7.92
N GLU A 48 2.05 13.68 9.13
CA GLU A 48 1.17 12.94 10.02
C GLU A 48 0.53 13.78 11.12
N VAL A 49 1.12 14.93 11.45
CA VAL A 49 0.58 15.84 12.45
C VAL A 49 0.02 17.07 11.77
N LEU A 50 0.89 17.91 11.18
CA LEU A 50 0.45 19.22 10.68
C LEU A 50 -0.50 19.15 9.47
N SER A 51 -0.40 18.11 8.65
CA SER A 51 -1.22 17.93 7.45
C SER A 51 -2.45 17.05 7.68
N LYS A 52 -2.71 16.57 8.91
CA LYS A 52 -3.89 15.76 9.23
C LYS A 52 -4.93 16.60 9.96
N PHE A 53 -6.03 16.92 9.28
CA PHE A 53 -7.11 17.74 9.84
C PHE A 53 -7.60 17.29 11.23
N PRO A 54 -7.89 16.00 11.48
CA PRO A 54 -8.34 15.55 12.81
C PRO A 54 -7.31 15.79 13.93
N VAL A 55 -6.04 15.95 13.59
CA VAL A 55 -4.96 16.23 14.53
C VAL A 55 -4.86 17.73 14.79
N VAL A 56 -4.84 18.55 13.73
CA VAL A 56 -4.67 20.02 13.85
C VAL A 56 -5.94 20.78 14.18
N GLN A 57 -7.13 20.17 14.14
CA GLN A 57 -8.39 20.84 14.43
C GLN A 57 -8.45 21.50 15.82
N HIS A 58 -7.63 21.05 16.77
CA HIS A 58 -7.53 21.61 18.12
C HIS A 58 -6.45 22.70 18.25
N PHE A 59 -5.74 23.04 17.16
CA PHE A 59 -4.74 24.10 17.16
C PHE A 59 -5.44 25.47 17.22
N SER A 60 -5.17 26.23 18.27
CA SER A 60 -5.79 27.54 18.49
C SER A 60 -5.05 28.65 17.75
N PHE A 61 -5.80 29.51 17.06
CA PHE A 61 -5.28 30.71 16.41
C PHE A 61 -5.65 31.95 17.21
N GLY A 62 -4.77 32.95 17.20
CA GLY A 62 -4.89 34.17 17.98
C GLY A 62 -3.86 35.21 17.52
N SER A 63 -3.51 36.17 18.38
CA SER A 63 -2.55 37.22 18.01
C SER A 63 -1.12 36.70 17.79
N LEU A 64 -0.71 35.62 18.46
CA LEU A 64 0.62 35.01 18.28
C LEU A 64 0.68 34.07 17.06
N PHE A 65 -0.43 33.41 16.77
CA PHE A 65 -0.57 32.50 15.63
C PHE A 65 -1.75 32.99 14.79
N SER A 66 -1.50 33.96 13.92
CA SER A 66 -2.51 34.53 13.04
C SER A 66 -2.96 33.50 12.00
N TRP A 67 -4.27 33.48 11.72
CA TRP A 67 -4.84 32.69 10.63
C TRP A 67 -4.58 33.31 9.24
N GLU A 68 -4.09 34.56 9.20
CA GLU A 68 -3.82 35.27 7.96
C GLU A 68 -2.71 34.59 7.16
N LYS A 69 -2.87 34.64 5.82
CA LYS A 69 -1.88 34.08 4.91
C LYS A 69 -0.62 34.93 4.96
N ASP A 70 0.50 34.31 5.33
CA ASP A 70 1.80 34.95 5.26
C ASP A 70 2.18 35.20 3.78
N PRO A 71 2.39 36.46 3.36
CA PRO A 71 2.77 36.80 1.99
C PRO A 71 4.17 36.28 1.59
N ASN A 72 5.03 35.95 2.55
CA ASN A 72 6.37 35.39 2.32
C ASN A 72 6.41 33.86 2.42
N ALA A 73 5.28 33.20 2.70
CA ALA A 73 5.26 31.75 2.83
C ALA A 73 5.60 31.07 1.51
N GLN A 74 6.66 30.27 1.54
CA GLN A 74 7.00 29.37 0.44
C GLN A 74 5.90 28.30 0.34
N VAL A 75 5.23 28.21 -0.82
CA VAL A 75 4.20 27.21 -1.05
C VAL A 75 4.86 25.82 -0.99
N ALA A 76 4.63 25.10 0.10
CA ALA A 76 5.00 23.70 0.19
C ALA A 76 4.26 22.97 -0.94
N ALA A 77 5.01 22.27 -1.81
CA ALA A 77 4.44 21.49 -2.90
C ALA A 77 3.46 20.46 -2.30
N GLY A 78 2.17 20.79 -2.35
CA GLY A 78 1.13 20.04 -1.66
C GLY A 78 1.02 18.64 -2.24
N SER A 79 1.05 17.64 -1.37
CA SER A 79 0.35 16.38 -1.62
C SER A 79 -1.13 16.73 -1.71
N THR A 80 -1.70 16.56 -2.89
CA THR A 80 -3.09 16.81 -3.22
C THR A 80 -3.98 16.07 -2.22
N ALA A 81 -4.56 16.79 -1.26
CA ALA A 81 -5.68 16.28 -0.50
C ALA A 81 -6.79 15.98 -1.50
N SER A 82 -7.13 14.70 -1.68
CA SER A 82 -8.26 14.27 -2.50
C SER A 82 -9.55 14.78 -1.86
N ALA A 83 -9.92 16.00 -2.20
CA ALA A 83 -11.28 16.47 -1.99
C ALA A 83 -12.20 15.52 -2.76
N THR A 84 -13.06 14.81 -2.05
CA THR A 84 -14.16 14.05 -2.64
C THR A 84 -15.06 15.06 -3.36
N THR A 85 -14.87 15.20 -4.67
CA THR A 85 -15.82 15.90 -5.52
C THR A 85 -17.15 15.14 -5.45
N THR A 86 -18.15 15.75 -4.83
CA THR A 86 -19.54 15.34 -4.94
C THR A 86 -19.96 15.46 -6.39
N THR A 87 -19.92 14.35 -7.13
CA THR A 87 -20.45 14.26 -8.49
C THR A 87 -21.97 14.38 -8.43
N PRO A 88 -22.60 15.26 -9.24
CA PRO A 88 -24.04 15.27 -9.38
C PRO A 88 -24.51 13.99 -10.09
N ALA A 89 -25.71 13.55 -9.71
CA ALA A 89 -26.33 12.30 -10.09
C ALA A 89 -26.22 11.94 -11.59
N GLY A 90 -25.73 10.73 -11.86
CA GLY A 90 -25.70 10.14 -13.20
C GLY A 90 -25.15 8.72 -13.21
N GLY A 91 -26.02 7.73 -12.96
CA GLY A 91 -25.88 6.34 -13.39
C GLY A 91 -24.67 5.54 -12.88
N VAL A 92 -24.88 4.70 -11.87
CA VAL A 92 -23.96 3.60 -11.52
C VAL A 92 -23.91 2.59 -12.67
N THR A 93 -22.79 2.52 -13.38
CA THR A 93 -22.39 1.29 -14.07
C THR A 93 -20.94 0.99 -13.71
N ALA A 94 -20.71 -0.17 -13.10
CA ALA A 94 -19.40 -0.59 -12.64
C ALA A 94 -18.51 -0.98 -13.84
N PRO A 95 -17.19 -0.73 -13.77
CA PRO A 95 -16.27 -0.83 -14.91
C PRO A 95 -16.05 -2.25 -15.46
N TRP A 96 -16.59 -3.29 -14.82
CA TRP A 96 -16.54 -4.67 -15.30
C TRP A 96 -17.63 -5.01 -16.33
N ALA A 97 -18.62 -4.13 -16.54
CA ALA A 97 -19.78 -4.41 -17.41
C ALA A 97 -19.59 -4.02 -18.89
N GLN A 98 -18.37 -3.70 -19.33
CA GLN A 98 -18.11 -3.29 -20.72
C GLN A 98 -18.01 -4.52 -21.64
N THR A 99 -19.12 -4.84 -22.31
CA THR A 99 -19.09 -5.69 -23.51
C THR A 99 -18.69 -4.82 -24.72
N PRO A 100 -17.81 -5.30 -25.64
CA PRO A 100 -17.45 -4.51 -26.81
C PRO A 100 -18.66 -4.37 -27.74
N ARG A 101 -19.15 -3.14 -27.92
CA ARG A 101 -20.15 -2.80 -28.95
C ARG A 101 -19.44 -2.56 -30.27
N ILE A 102 -19.68 -3.42 -31.25
CA ILE A 102 -19.23 -3.29 -32.64
C ILE A 102 -20.14 -2.26 -33.35
N PRO A 103 -19.61 -1.29 -34.12
CA PRO A 103 -20.41 -0.34 -34.88
C PRO A 103 -21.00 -0.97 -36.16
N PRO A 104 -22.24 -0.61 -36.57
CA PRO A 104 -22.84 -1.18 -37.78
C PRO A 104 -22.31 -0.45 -39.03
N GLY A 105 -21.48 -1.15 -39.80
CA GLY A 105 -21.10 -0.81 -41.16
C GLY A 105 -22.00 -1.51 -42.17
N THR A 106 -22.63 -0.72 -43.02
CA THR A 106 -23.47 -1.08 -44.17
C THR A 106 -22.83 -2.06 -45.16
N GLY A 107 -23.58 -3.11 -45.52
CA GLY A 107 -23.64 -3.68 -46.87
C GLY A 107 -22.51 -4.61 -47.33
N GLY A 108 -22.79 -5.90 -47.45
CA GLY A 108 -21.91 -6.84 -48.14
C GLY A 108 -22.33 -8.31 -48.00
N THR A 109 -22.77 -8.89 -49.10
CA THR A 109 -23.26 -10.25 -49.35
C THR A 109 -22.33 -11.42 -48.93
N MET A 110 -23.00 -12.57 -48.68
CA MET A 110 -22.55 -13.99 -48.77
C MET A 110 -22.12 -14.72 -47.47
N ALA A 111 -22.95 -15.69 -47.08
CA ALA A 111 -22.52 -16.95 -46.45
C ALA A 111 -22.03 -17.92 -47.58
N PRO A 112 -21.47 -19.13 -47.35
CA PRO A 112 -21.29 -19.89 -46.10
C PRO A 112 -19.92 -20.66 -46.00
N THR A 113 -19.84 -21.58 -45.03
CA THR A 113 -19.01 -22.82 -44.96
C THR A 113 -17.87 -22.92 -43.92
N THR A 114 -18.15 -23.77 -42.93
CA THR A 114 -17.36 -24.93 -42.43
C THR A 114 -15.88 -24.75 -42.04
N ARG A 115 -15.60 -24.76 -40.72
CA ARG A 115 -14.75 -25.77 -40.04
C ARG A 115 -14.55 -25.42 -38.56
N MET A 116 -15.00 -26.29 -37.66
CA MET A 116 -14.50 -26.34 -36.28
C MET A 116 -13.14 -27.05 -36.22
N PRO A 117 -12.25 -26.62 -35.31
CA PRO A 117 -11.37 -27.54 -34.59
C PRO A 117 -11.62 -27.50 -33.06
N PRO A 118 -11.35 -28.60 -32.34
CA PRO A 118 -11.84 -28.85 -30.97
C PRO A 118 -10.96 -28.25 -29.87
N PRO A 119 -11.48 -28.13 -28.62
CA PRO A 119 -10.70 -27.68 -27.46
C PRO A 119 -9.79 -28.78 -26.91
N THR A 120 -8.50 -28.46 -26.77
CA THR A 120 -7.47 -29.33 -26.17
C THR A 120 -7.72 -29.52 -24.67
N GLN A 121 -7.72 -30.79 -24.26
CA GLN A 121 -8.08 -31.27 -22.92
C GLN A 121 -6.95 -31.06 -21.89
N ARG A 122 -7.36 -30.93 -20.62
CA ARG A 122 -6.52 -30.93 -19.42
C ARG A 122 -5.75 -32.25 -19.27
N PRO A 123 -4.49 -32.25 -18.81
CA PRO A 123 -3.80 -33.47 -18.43
C PRO A 123 -4.36 -34.04 -17.11
N GLY A 124 -4.69 -35.34 -17.13
CA GLY A 124 -5.03 -36.13 -15.94
C GLY A 124 -3.80 -36.66 -15.18
N PRO A 125 -4.00 -37.28 -14.00
CA PRO A 125 -2.93 -37.76 -13.14
C PRO A 125 -2.37 -39.12 -13.62
N PRO A 126 -1.07 -39.41 -13.45
CA PRO A 126 -0.51 -40.69 -13.84
C PRO A 126 -0.81 -41.80 -12.82
N THR A 127 -1.11 -42.97 -13.36
CA THR A 127 -1.38 -44.25 -12.70
C THR A 127 -0.15 -44.85 -12.03
N SER A 128 -0.39 -45.49 -10.90
CA SER A 128 0.56 -46.29 -10.11
C SER A 128 0.81 -47.67 -10.74
N ASP A 129 2.06 -47.97 -11.08
CA ASP A 129 2.57 -49.33 -11.29
C ASP A 129 3.78 -49.58 -10.38
N GLY A 130 3.85 -50.77 -9.82
CA GLY A 130 4.61 -51.09 -8.61
C GLY A 130 6.06 -51.57 -8.77
N GLN A 131 6.61 -51.94 -7.60
CA GLN A 131 7.87 -52.64 -7.28
C GLN A 131 9.08 -51.75 -6.80
N PRO A 132 9.98 -52.23 -5.91
CA PRO A 132 10.19 -51.66 -4.58
C PRO A 132 11.68 -51.32 -4.35
N GLY A 133 12.07 -50.06 -4.47
CA GLY A 133 13.47 -49.64 -4.29
C GLY A 133 13.58 -48.62 -3.18
N GLY A 134 14.38 -48.92 -2.15
CA GLY A 134 14.53 -48.11 -0.93
C GLY A 134 14.86 -46.63 -1.19
N MET A 135 14.19 -45.74 -0.46
CA MET A 135 14.54 -44.32 -0.42
C MET A 135 15.77 -44.10 0.47
N PRO A 136 16.78 -43.32 0.04
CA PRO A 136 17.79 -42.80 0.96
C PRO A 136 17.19 -41.65 1.79
N PRO A 137 17.55 -41.50 3.09
CA PRO A 137 17.08 -40.36 3.87
C PRO A 137 17.74 -39.08 3.38
N THR A 138 16.93 -38.15 2.88
CA THR A 138 17.32 -36.76 2.60
C THR A 138 17.69 -36.07 3.92
N LYS A 139 18.99 -35.85 4.15
CA LYS A 139 19.46 -34.92 5.19
C LYS A 139 19.37 -33.49 4.65
N ALA A 140 18.68 -32.62 5.38
CA ALA A 140 18.64 -31.18 5.13
C ALA A 140 19.97 -30.52 5.57
N PRO A 141 20.48 -29.50 4.85
CA PRO A 141 21.88 -29.05 4.91
C PRO A 141 22.23 -28.14 6.12
N TRP A 142 21.43 -28.14 7.19
CA TRP A 142 21.62 -27.25 8.34
C TRP A 142 21.81 -27.96 9.69
N ALA A 143 21.83 -29.29 9.71
CA ALA A 143 22.09 -30.05 10.94
C ALA A 143 23.60 -30.36 11.08
N LYS A 144 24.25 -29.73 12.06
CA LYS A 144 25.51 -30.19 12.66
C LYS A 144 25.20 -30.92 13.96
#